data_AF-A0A9P9N441-F1
#
_entry.id   AF-A0A9P9N441-F1
#
_cell.length_a   1.000
_cell.length_b   1.000
_cell.length_c   1.000
_cell.angle_alpha   90.00
_cell.angle_beta   90.00
_cell.angle_gamma   90.00
#
_symmetry.space_group_name_H-M   'P 1'
#
loop_
_entity.id
_entity.type
_entity.pdbx_description
1 polymer ?
#
loop_
_entity_poly.entity_id
_entity_poly.type
_entity_poly.pdbx_seq_one_letter_code
_entity_poly.pdbx_strand_id
1 'polypeptide(L)'
;MRLLLIRHGETVHNVASVYAGVTDSALTNHGVLQANRLAAHLAAINVKISHIFSSDLQRAFKTAEAVRVAQSPAPAETTKLEVLREQDFGFYEGKSFIERPREGNQWGKAAHQEAYRNDPGFKDVETKESMKVRSDTFIDTYLAPLLKDVPEDGTVAVVAHGIILSHLWRAFLKRFHPSKVSVSQGNDTPENGFSLEHLGGWSNTGYLDLEIKSTAANEILPTAKMTKLPEPAAASKPSEDTSDLLQMPSTPPPTISATPRPPPRLLDMSLVVRAVNSKEHLVGLKKTRGGIGSLQHDSSQKTVDSFFKKRRTE
;
A
#
# COMPACT_ATOMS: atom_id res chain seq x y z
N MET A 1 -8.96 -10.59 -11.08
CA MET A 1 -9.06 -9.49 -10.08
C MET A 1 -8.10 -8.37 -10.49
N ARG A 2 -8.42 -7.11 -10.19
CA ARG A 2 -7.45 -6.00 -10.23
C ARG A 2 -7.04 -5.55 -8.83
N LEU A 3 -5.83 -5.03 -8.70
CA LEU A 3 -5.30 -4.43 -7.48
C LEU A 3 -4.76 -3.03 -7.79
N LEU A 4 -5.29 -2.02 -7.12
CA LEU A 4 -4.79 -0.64 -7.19
C LEU A 4 -4.02 -0.30 -5.93
N LEU A 5 -2.74 0.05 -6.07
CA LEU A 5 -1.96 0.65 -4.98
C LEU A 5 -1.91 2.17 -5.19
N ILE A 6 -2.44 2.95 -4.26
CA ILE A 6 -2.72 4.37 -4.41
C ILE A 6 -2.02 5.17 -3.31
N ARG A 7 -1.21 6.18 -3.68
CA ARG A 7 -0.65 7.11 -2.68
C ARG A 7 -1.68 8.18 -2.28
N HIS A 8 -1.73 8.56 -1.01
CA HIS A 8 -2.55 9.67 -0.51
C HIS A 8 -2.32 11.02 -1.26
N GLY A 9 -3.32 11.91 -1.22
CA GLY A 9 -3.22 13.28 -1.74
C GLY A 9 -2.20 14.17 -1.02
N GLU A 10 -1.82 15.30 -1.61
CA GLU A 10 -0.84 16.24 -1.06
C GLU A 10 -1.19 16.69 0.37
N THR A 11 -0.23 16.68 1.29
CA THR A 11 -0.37 17.18 2.66
C THR A 11 0.39 18.46 2.93
N VAL A 12 0.06 19.14 4.03
CA VAL A 12 0.80 20.32 4.52
C VAL A 12 2.29 20.02 4.71
N HIS A 13 2.66 18.84 5.21
CA HIS A 13 4.06 18.44 5.35
C HIS A 13 4.75 18.10 4.02
N ASN A 14 4.00 17.64 3.01
CA ASN A 14 4.55 17.48 1.65
C ASN A 14 4.95 18.84 1.06
N VAL A 15 4.13 19.87 1.26
CA VAL A 15 4.46 21.24 0.78
C VAL A 15 5.61 21.85 1.61
N ALA A 16 5.60 21.68 2.93
CA ALA A 16 6.67 22.16 3.81
C ALA A 16 8.00 21.40 3.64
N SER A 17 8.03 20.30 2.88
CA SER A 17 9.21 19.45 2.68
C SER A 17 9.82 18.90 3.98
N VAL A 18 8.93 18.46 4.89
CA VAL A 18 9.29 17.85 6.18
C VAL A 18 8.82 16.39 6.27
N TYR A 19 9.50 15.58 7.07
CA TYR A 19 9.13 14.20 7.33
C TYR A 19 7.76 14.08 8.02
N ALA A 20 6.96 13.16 7.51
CA ALA A 20 5.62 12.85 8.00
C ALA A 20 5.36 11.35 7.82
N GLY A 21 5.89 10.56 8.73
CA GLY A 21 5.79 9.11 8.74
C GLY A 21 4.54 8.71 9.49
N VAL A 22 4.67 8.43 10.79
CA VAL A 22 3.52 8.17 11.67
C VAL A 22 2.83 9.46 12.13
N THR A 23 3.49 10.61 12.03
CA THR A 23 2.85 11.91 12.30
C THR A 23 1.69 12.12 11.32
N ASP A 24 0.48 12.35 11.83
CA ASP A 24 -0.64 12.66 10.95
C ASP A 24 -0.56 14.11 10.43
N SER A 25 -0.85 14.28 9.16
CA SER A 25 -0.62 15.53 8.43
C SER A 25 -1.79 15.73 7.48
N ALA A 26 -2.55 16.80 7.69
CA ALA A 26 -3.77 17.05 6.93
C ALA A 26 -3.49 17.22 5.43
N LEU A 27 -4.43 16.74 4.60
CA LEU A 27 -4.45 17.05 3.17
C LEU A 27 -4.55 18.58 2.97
N THR A 28 -3.83 19.12 1.99
CA THR A 28 -4.05 20.49 1.52
C THR A 28 -5.37 20.56 0.73
N ASN A 29 -5.90 21.75 0.50
CA ASN A 29 -7.03 21.93 -0.42
C ASN A 29 -6.72 21.35 -1.81
N HIS A 30 -5.47 21.39 -2.26
CA HIS A 30 -5.04 20.76 -3.50
C HIS A 30 -5.00 19.23 -3.38
N GLY A 31 -4.56 18.67 -2.25
CA GLY A 31 -4.62 17.23 -1.97
C GLY A 31 -6.05 16.66 -1.93
N VAL A 32 -7.02 17.44 -1.43
CA VAL A 32 -8.44 17.09 -1.51
C VAL A 32 -8.94 17.10 -2.97
N LEU A 33 -8.56 18.11 -3.76
CA LEU A 33 -8.89 18.14 -5.20
C LEU A 33 -8.25 16.98 -5.98
N GLN A 34 -7.02 16.60 -5.65
CA GLN A 34 -6.36 15.42 -6.22
C GLN A 34 -7.14 14.13 -5.90
N ALA A 35 -7.56 13.94 -4.64
CA ALA A 35 -8.34 12.77 -4.23
C ALA A 35 -9.70 12.68 -4.96
N ASN A 36 -10.41 13.80 -5.04
CA ASN A 36 -11.69 13.88 -5.76
C ASN A 36 -11.52 13.64 -7.27
N ARG A 37 -10.42 14.11 -7.87
CA ARG A 37 -10.08 13.83 -9.27
C ARG A 37 -9.81 12.36 -9.52
N LEU A 38 -9.04 11.70 -8.65
CA LEU A 38 -8.79 10.26 -8.72
C LEU A 38 -10.11 9.47 -8.63
N ALA A 39 -10.94 9.82 -7.64
CA ALA A 39 -12.23 9.17 -7.42
C ALA A 39 -13.16 9.27 -8.64
N ALA A 40 -13.31 10.47 -9.20
CA ALA A 40 -14.12 10.69 -10.40
C ALA A 40 -13.55 9.98 -11.65
N HIS A 41 -12.22 9.93 -11.80
CA HIS A 41 -11.56 9.19 -12.89
C HIS A 41 -11.82 7.69 -12.81
N LEU A 42 -11.56 7.07 -11.65
CA LEU A 42 -11.78 5.63 -11.44
C LEU A 42 -13.24 5.22 -11.67
N ALA A 43 -14.20 6.07 -11.28
CA ALA A 43 -15.61 5.88 -11.59
C ALA A 43 -15.89 6.02 -13.10
N ALA A 44 -15.34 7.04 -13.78
CA ALA A 44 -15.54 7.28 -15.20
C ALA A 44 -14.95 6.16 -16.10
N ILE A 45 -13.83 5.55 -15.70
CA ILE A 45 -13.26 4.37 -16.37
C ILE A 45 -13.85 3.03 -15.87
N ASN A 46 -14.98 3.07 -15.16
CA ASN A 46 -15.76 1.93 -14.69
C ASN A 46 -14.94 0.88 -13.90
N VAL A 47 -14.02 1.33 -13.04
CA VAL A 47 -13.31 0.45 -12.11
C VAL A 47 -14.28 0.04 -11.01
N LYS A 48 -14.70 -1.24 -11.02
CA LYS A 48 -15.56 -1.84 -10.01
C LYS A 48 -14.78 -2.16 -8.73
N ILE A 49 -14.76 -1.24 -7.79
CA ILE A 49 -14.07 -1.44 -6.50
C ILE A 49 -14.96 -2.27 -5.57
N SER A 50 -14.48 -3.42 -5.12
CA SER A 50 -15.19 -4.30 -4.16
C SER A 50 -14.71 -4.11 -2.72
N HIS A 51 -13.41 -3.87 -2.53
CA HIS A 51 -12.78 -3.71 -1.22
C HIS A 51 -11.83 -2.51 -1.22
N ILE A 52 -11.81 -1.76 -0.12
CA ILE A 52 -10.87 -0.65 0.10
C ILE A 52 -10.17 -0.84 1.43
N PHE A 53 -8.84 -0.94 1.37
CA PHE A 53 -7.97 -0.85 2.52
C PHE A 53 -7.29 0.52 2.54
N SER A 54 -7.11 1.10 3.71
CA SER A 54 -6.28 2.31 3.85
C SER A 54 -5.39 2.25 5.07
N SER A 55 -4.30 3.02 5.04
CA SER A 55 -3.73 3.48 6.30
C SER A 55 -4.79 4.28 7.07
N ASP A 56 -4.80 4.08 8.38
CA ASP A 56 -5.67 4.75 9.34
C ASP A 56 -5.36 6.26 9.50
N LEU A 57 -4.14 6.70 9.13
CA LEU A 57 -3.74 8.11 9.11
C LEU A 57 -4.64 8.92 8.18
N GLN A 58 -5.12 10.07 8.65
CA GLN A 58 -6.23 10.81 8.05
C GLN A 58 -6.00 11.14 6.57
N ARG A 59 -4.76 11.44 6.16
CA ARG A 59 -4.41 11.72 4.76
C ARG A 59 -4.74 10.57 3.80
N ALA A 60 -4.47 9.34 4.22
CA ALA A 60 -4.75 8.15 3.42
C ALA A 60 -6.23 7.80 3.49
N PHE A 61 -6.80 7.76 4.70
CA PHE A 61 -8.23 7.47 4.91
C PHE A 61 -9.15 8.46 4.17
N LYS A 62 -8.90 9.78 4.22
CA LYS A 62 -9.67 10.77 3.44
C LYS A 62 -9.55 10.58 1.93
N THR A 63 -8.38 10.15 1.44
CA THR A 63 -8.19 9.82 0.02
C THR A 63 -8.99 8.58 -0.36
N ALA A 64 -9.02 7.57 0.51
CA ALA A 64 -9.80 6.35 0.33
C ALA A 64 -11.32 6.58 0.35
N GLU A 65 -11.81 7.38 1.30
CA GLU A 65 -13.24 7.72 1.38
C GLU A 65 -13.73 8.53 0.18
N ALA A 66 -12.90 9.42 -0.39
CA ALA A 66 -13.24 10.09 -1.65
C ALA A 66 -13.45 9.08 -2.78
N VAL A 67 -12.56 8.08 -2.90
CA VAL A 67 -12.68 6.99 -3.88
C VAL A 67 -13.93 6.13 -3.59
N ARG A 68 -14.21 5.79 -2.33
CA ARG A 68 -15.37 4.98 -1.92
C ARG A 68 -16.69 5.64 -2.29
N VAL A 69 -16.84 6.93 -1.97
CA VAL A 69 -18.10 7.69 -2.16
C VAL A 69 -18.40 7.95 -3.64
N ALA A 70 -17.40 7.95 -4.52
CA ALA A 70 -17.60 8.09 -5.96
C ALA A 70 -18.03 6.79 -6.68
N GLN A 71 -18.02 5.64 -6.00
CA GLN A 71 -18.48 4.36 -6.55
C GLN A 71 -20.01 4.25 -6.48
N SER A 72 -20.61 3.60 -7.47
CA SER A 72 -22.07 3.40 -7.55
C SER A 72 -22.40 1.96 -7.99
N PRO A 73 -22.88 1.08 -7.09
CA PRO A 73 -23.02 1.31 -5.64
C PRO A 73 -21.67 1.51 -4.95
N ALA A 74 -21.66 2.19 -3.80
CA ALA A 74 -20.48 2.28 -2.96
C ALA A 74 -20.15 0.90 -2.37
N PRO A 75 -18.88 0.47 -2.32
CA PRO A 75 -18.49 -0.76 -1.63
C PRO A 75 -18.61 -0.61 -0.10
N ALA A 76 -18.34 -1.71 0.60
CA ALA A 76 -18.24 -1.76 2.05
C ALA A 76 -17.29 -0.69 2.62
N GLU A 77 -17.43 -0.39 3.91
CA GLU A 77 -16.62 0.62 4.59
C GLU A 77 -15.12 0.37 4.45
N THR A 78 -14.34 1.44 4.32
CA THR A 78 -12.88 1.36 4.17
C THR A 78 -12.25 0.75 5.42
N THR A 79 -11.56 -0.39 5.25
CA THR A 79 -10.82 -1.05 6.31
C THR A 79 -9.52 -0.29 6.60
N LYS A 80 -9.48 0.38 7.76
CA LYS A 80 -8.31 1.12 8.27
C LYS A 80 -7.31 0.17 8.93
N LEU A 81 -6.05 0.19 8.50
CA LEU A 81 -5.00 -0.71 8.97
C LEU A 81 -3.70 0.04 9.33
N GLU A 82 -3.20 -0.16 10.55
CA GLU A 82 -1.92 0.43 10.98
C GLU A 82 -0.73 -0.15 10.19
N VAL A 83 -0.80 -1.40 9.73
CA VAL A 83 0.27 -2.01 8.91
C VAL A 83 0.51 -1.28 7.59
N LEU A 84 -0.43 -0.45 7.14
CA LEU A 84 -0.32 0.40 5.96
C LEU A 84 0.20 1.82 6.25
N ARG A 85 0.52 2.19 7.50
CA ARG A 85 1.15 3.48 7.84
C ARG A 85 2.48 3.68 7.09
N GLU A 86 2.89 4.93 6.88
CA GLU A 86 4.19 5.23 6.28
C GLU A 86 5.34 4.72 7.18
N GLN A 87 6.56 4.71 6.67
CA GLN A 87 7.74 4.49 7.51
C GLN A 87 7.76 5.47 8.70
N ASP A 88 7.91 4.97 9.92
CA ASP A 88 8.11 5.81 11.11
C ASP A 88 9.50 6.47 11.04
N PHE A 89 9.56 7.80 10.99
CA PHE A 89 10.83 8.52 10.89
C PHE A 89 11.45 8.85 12.25
N GLY A 90 10.83 8.45 13.37
CA GLY A 90 11.36 8.64 14.72
C GLY A 90 11.79 10.08 14.98
N PHE A 91 13.06 10.29 15.36
CA PHE A 91 13.68 11.59 15.61
C PHE A 91 13.56 12.59 14.46
N TYR A 92 13.34 12.14 13.21
CA TYR A 92 13.21 13.03 12.05
C TYR A 92 11.78 13.50 11.78
N GLU A 93 10.75 12.96 12.44
CA GLU A 93 9.36 13.42 12.27
C GLU A 93 9.24 14.95 12.44
N GLY A 94 8.57 15.63 11.51
CA GLY A 94 8.44 17.09 11.47
C GLY A 94 9.68 17.88 11.03
N LYS A 95 10.86 17.24 10.91
CA LYS A 95 12.12 17.88 10.45
C LYS A 95 12.23 17.93 8.94
N SER A 96 13.03 18.86 8.42
CA SER A 96 13.23 19.04 6.98
C SER A 96 13.93 17.84 6.34
N PHE A 97 13.57 17.52 5.10
CA PHE A 97 14.21 16.45 4.33
C PHE A 97 15.72 16.63 4.13
N ILE A 98 16.25 17.85 4.29
CA ILE A 98 17.69 18.13 4.16
C ILE A 98 18.50 17.74 5.41
N GLU A 99 17.85 17.62 6.58
CA GLU A 99 18.51 17.31 7.85
C GLU A 99 18.96 15.84 7.93
N ARG A 100 18.33 14.94 7.16
CA ARG A 100 18.72 13.53 7.11
C ARG A 100 19.71 13.28 5.97
N PRO A 101 20.94 12.81 6.25
CA PRO A 101 21.91 12.47 5.20
C PRO A 101 21.35 11.46 4.17
N ARG A 102 21.61 11.69 2.88
CA ARG A 102 21.14 10.81 1.78
C ARG A 102 21.83 9.44 1.81
N GLU A 103 21.23 8.42 1.18
CA GLU A 103 21.67 7.02 1.26
C GLU A 103 23.12 6.75 0.79
N GLY A 104 23.70 7.61 -0.06
CA GLY A 104 25.10 7.51 -0.46
C GLY A 104 26.12 7.84 0.65
N ASN A 105 25.69 8.37 1.80
CA ASN A 105 26.54 8.61 2.97
C ASN A 105 26.08 7.76 4.16
N GLN A 106 26.37 6.46 4.11
CA GLN A 106 26.05 5.51 5.20
C GLN A 106 26.71 5.93 6.52
N TRP A 107 27.96 6.40 6.47
CA TRP A 107 28.69 6.96 7.62
C TRP A 107 27.93 8.12 8.26
N GLY A 108 27.45 9.07 7.46
CA GLY A 108 26.68 10.22 7.90
C GLY A 108 25.36 9.84 8.55
N LYS A 109 24.63 8.83 8.04
CA LYS A 109 23.39 8.34 8.68
C LYS A 109 23.66 7.73 10.05
N ALA A 110 24.64 6.83 10.14
CA ALA A 110 24.98 6.15 11.39
C ALA A 110 25.54 7.15 12.43
N ALA A 111 26.48 8.00 12.03
CA ALA A 111 27.07 9.03 12.90
C ALA A 111 26.04 10.06 13.39
N HIS A 112 25.10 10.48 12.53
CA HIS A 112 24.03 11.39 12.93
C HIS A 112 23.01 10.70 13.85
N GLN A 113 22.71 9.41 13.69
CA GLN A 113 21.89 8.70 14.68
C GLN A 113 22.62 8.53 16.02
N GLU A 114 23.93 8.24 16.00
CA GLU A 114 24.75 8.13 17.22
C GLU A 114 24.82 9.46 17.98
N ALA A 115 25.04 10.57 17.27
CA ALA A 115 25.21 11.90 17.86
C ALA A 115 24.00 12.36 18.69
N TYR A 116 22.78 11.97 18.29
CA TYR A 116 21.53 12.33 18.99
C TYR A 116 20.89 11.16 19.74
N ARG A 117 21.51 9.97 19.81
CA ARG A 117 20.91 8.79 20.47
C ARG A 117 20.62 9.02 21.96
N ASN A 118 21.42 9.87 22.61
CA ASN A 118 21.29 10.20 24.01
C ASN A 118 20.37 11.40 24.29
N ASP A 119 19.78 12.02 23.25
CA ASP A 119 18.86 13.14 23.43
C ASP A 119 17.54 12.68 24.07
N PRO A 120 17.00 13.41 25.07
CA PRO A 120 15.69 13.14 25.62
C PRO A 120 14.60 13.13 24.55
N GLY A 121 13.92 12.00 24.37
CA GLY A 121 12.89 11.81 23.34
C GLY A 121 13.40 11.36 21.98
N PHE A 122 14.69 10.98 21.85
CA PHE A 122 15.17 10.30 20.65
C PHE A 122 14.39 9.00 20.39
N LYS A 123 14.11 8.75 19.12
CA LYS A 123 13.44 7.54 18.64
C LYS A 123 14.08 7.12 17.32
N ASP A 124 14.43 5.84 17.19
CA ASP A 124 15.01 5.32 15.96
C ASP A 124 14.02 5.35 14.78
N VAL A 125 14.57 5.49 13.57
CA VAL A 125 13.81 5.33 12.33
C VAL A 125 13.46 3.87 12.14
N GLU A 126 12.24 3.57 11.70
CA GLU A 126 11.80 2.21 11.42
C GLU A 126 12.71 1.47 10.42
N THR A 127 13.07 0.24 10.76
CA THR A 127 13.97 -0.60 9.98
C THR A 127 13.33 -1.16 8.71
N LYS A 128 14.16 -1.56 7.74
CA LYS A 128 13.68 -2.18 6.48
C LYS A 128 13.01 -3.54 6.76
N GLU A 129 13.41 -4.20 7.84
CA GLU A 129 12.91 -5.46 8.37
C GLU A 129 11.49 -5.27 8.95
N SER A 130 11.27 -4.23 9.76
CA SER A 130 9.93 -3.87 10.27
C SER A 130 8.96 -3.57 9.12
N MET A 131 9.39 -2.71 8.17
CA MET A 131 8.64 -2.40 6.96
C MET A 131 8.29 -3.66 6.14
N LYS A 132 9.22 -4.62 6.06
CA LYS A 132 8.99 -5.92 5.39
C LYS A 132 7.94 -6.74 6.14
N VAL A 133 8.05 -6.87 7.48
CA VAL A 133 7.07 -7.60 8.29
C VAL A 133 5.67 -7.00 8.10
N ARG A 134 5.50 -5.68 8.21
CA ARG A 134 4.20 -5.02 7.97
C ARG A 134 3.64 -5.30 6.57
N SER A 135 4.50 -5.26 5.56
CA SER A 135 4.13 -5.55 4.16
C SER A 135 3.67 -7.00 3.98
N ASP A 136 4.42 -7.97 4.54
CA ASP A 136 4.06 -9.38 4.49
C ASP A 136 2.78 -9.67 5.28
N THR A 137 2.62 -9.11 6.49
CA THR A 137 1.37 -9.20 7.27
C THR A 137 0.17 -8.67 6.49
N PHE A 138 0.29 -7.51 5.81
CA PHE A 138 -0.79 -7.01 4.97
C PHE A 138 -1.15 -8.00 3.84
N ILE A 139 -0.12 -8.50 3.13
CA ILE A 139 -0.32 -9.46 2.04
C ILE A 139 -0.99 -10.73 2.54
N ASP A 140 -0.41 -11.38 3.55
CA ASP A 140 -0.81 -12.72 3.99
C ASP A 140 -2.15 -12.73 4.75
N THR A 141 -2.46 -11.67 5.51
CA THR A 141 -3.68 -11.61 6.32
C THR A 141 -4.89 -10.99 5.60
N TYR A 142 -4.68 -10.00 4.72
CA TYR A 142 -5.80 -9.22 4.15
C TYR A 142 -5.93 -9.35 2.64
N LEU A 143 -4.82 -9.35 1.90
CA LEU A 143 -4.87 -9.37 0.43
C LEU A 143 -4.96 -10.81 -0.13
N ALA A 144 -4.22 -11.76 0.43
CA ALA A 144 -4.11 -13.11 -0.08
C ALA A 144 -5.44 -13.91 -0.08
N PRO A 145 -6.32 -13.80 0.95
CA PRO A 145 -7.65 -14.41 0.89
C PRO A 145 -8.47 -13.90 -0.30
N LEU A 146 -8.47 -12.58 -0.51
CA LEU A 146 -9.25 -11.91 -1.56
C LEU A 146 -8.82 -12.28 -2.99
N LEU A 147 -7.61 -12.81 -3.20
CA LEU A 147 -7.13 -13.23 -4.53
C LEU A 147 -8.00 -14.33 -5.18
N LYS A 148 -8.75 -15.10 -4.38
CA LYS A 148 -9.66 -16.16 -4.84
C LYS A 148 -11.13 -15.80 -4.66
N ASP A 149 -11.44 -14.96 -3.67
CA ASP A 149 -12.82 -14.59 -3.34
C ASP A 149 -13.36 -13.42 -4.18
N VAL A 150 -12.49 -12.55 -4.71
CA VAL A 150 -12.92 -11.40 -5.54
C VAL A 150 -13.08 -11.83 -7.02
N PRO A 151 -14.21 -11.52 -7.67
CA PRO A 151 -14.44 -11.82 -9.09
C PRO A 151 -13.33 -11.31 -10.03
N GLU A 152 -13.25 -11.88 -11.24
CA GLU A 152 -12.18 -11.54 -12.18
C GLU A 152 -12.15 -10.04 -12.54
N ASP A 153 -13.32 -9.40 -12.66
CA ASP A 153 -13.52 -7.98 -12.92
C ASP A 153 -13.56 -7.09 -11.66
N GLY A 154 -13.55 -7.70 -10.47
CA GLY A 154 -13.52 -7.00 -9.19
C GLY A 154 -12.15 -6.39 -8.88
N THR A 155 -12.16 -5.22 -8.25
CA THR A 155 -10.95 -4.45 -7.92
C THR A 155 -10.80 -4.26 -6.42
N VAL A 156 -9.62 -4.56 -5.88
CA VAL A 156 -9.20 -4.18 -4.53
C VAL A 156 -8.38 -2.89 -4.61
N ALA A 157 -8.71 -1.89 -3.80
CA ALA A 157 -7.95 -0.65 -3.69
C ALA A 157 -7.22 -0.56 -2.35
N VAL A 158 -5.95 -0.15 -2.38
CA VAL A 158 -5.10 0.01 -1.18
C VAL A 158 -4.52 1.43 -1.17
N VAL A 159 -4.98 2.25 -0.23
CA VAL A 159 -4.61 3.68 -0.14
C VAL A 159 -3.64 3.91 1.02
N ALA A 160 -2.38 4.21 0.69
CA ALA A 160 -1.30 4.33 1.67
C ALA A 160 -0.28 5.43 1.27
N HIS A 161 0.99 5.22 1.57
CA HIS A 161 2.06 6.23 1.51
C HIS A 161 3.26 5.75 0.67
N GLY A 162 4.17 6.66 0.32
CA GLY A 162 5.14 6.40 -0.74
C GLY A 162 6.15 5.30 -0.42
N ILE A 163 6.71 5.26 0.79
CA ILE A 163 7.75 4.27 1.13
C ILE A 163 7.10 2.91 1.42
N ILE A 164 6.02 2.87 2.20
CA ILE A 164 5.29 1.64 2.47
C ILE A 164 4.72 0.99 1.19
N LEU A 165 4.24 1.76 0.21
CA LEU A 165 3.79 1.20 -1.07
C LEU A 165 4.94 0.59 -1.88
N SER A 166 6.14 1.19 -1.88
CA SER A 166 7.33 0.60 -2.50
C SER A 166 7.78 -0.69 -1.80
N HIS A 167 7.66 -0.78 -0.47
CA HIS A 167 7.94 -2.01 0.27
C HIS A 167 6.88 -3.09 0.01
N LEU A 168 5.59 -2.72 0.04
CA LEU A 168 4.46 -3.59 -0.24
C LEU A 168 4.54 -4.17 -1.66
N TRP A 169 4.79 -3.33 -2.67
CA TRP A 169 4.99 -3.77 -4.04
C TRP A 169 6.11 -4.82 -4.16
N ARG A 170 7.28 -4.56 -3.55
CA ARG A 170 8.42 -5.49 -3.60
C ARG A 170 8.15 -6.80 -2.85
N ALA A 171 7.39 -6.76 -1.76
CA ALA A 171 6.95 -7.95 -1.03
C ALA A 171 5.91 -8.75 -1.84
N PHE A 172 4.99 -8.07 -2.52
CA PHE A 172 3.95 -8.68 -3.35
C PHE A 172 4.50 -9.30 -4.64
N LEU A 173 5.38 -8.58 -5.35
CA LEU A 173 6.07 -9.07 -6.54
C LEU A 173 6.81 -10.39 -6.27
N LYS A 174 7.45 -10.52 -5.09
CA LYS A 174 8.16 -11.73 -4.65
C LYS A 174 7.26 -12.94 -4.38
N ARG A 175 5.93 -12.78 -4.37
CA ARG A 175 4.99 -13.90 -4.25
C ARG A 175 4.77 -14.62 -5.59
N PHE A 176 5.03 -13.96 -6.72
CA PHE A 176 4.86 -14.53 -8.06
C PHE A 176 6.14 -15.17 -8.59
N HIS A 177 6.00 -16.13 -9.49
CA HIS A 177 7.14 -16.64 -10.25
C HIS A 177 7.56 -15.60 -11.31
N PRO A 178 8.86 -15.28 -11.51
CA PRO A 178 9.29 -14.23 -12.43
C PRO A 178 8.77 -14.37 -13.87
N SER A 179 8.68 -15.61 -14.41
CA SER A 179 8.13 -15.86 -15.75
C SER A 179 6.60 -15.71 -15.86
N LYS A 180 5.90 -15.47 -14.74
CA LYS A 180 4.46 -15.19 -14.68
C LYS A 180 4.17 -13.71 -14.40
N VAL A 181 5.20 -12.85 -14.38
CA VAL A 181 5.08 -11.39 -14.27
C VAL A 181 5.33 -10.75 -15.63
N SER A 182 4.47 -9.81 -16.03
CA SER A 182 4.64 -9.03 -17.25
C SER A 182 4.22 -7.57 -17.04
N VAL A 183 4.54 -6.71 -18.01
CA VAL A 183 4.09 -5.32 -18.08
C VAL A 183 3.33 -5.17 -19.38
N SER A 184 2.13 -4.57 -19.36
CA SER A 184 1.42 -4.28 -20.60
C SER A 184 2.14 -3.18 -21.37
N GLN A 185 2.38 -3.38 -22.67
CA GLN A 185 2.89 -2.31 -23.53
C GLN A 185 1.83 -1.21 -23.65
N GLY A 186 2.20 -0.01 -23.23
CA GLY A 186 1.35 1.17 -23.19
C GLY A 186 2.18 2.42 -22.89
N ASN A 187 1.62 3.60 -23.17
CA ASN A 187 2.35 4.87 -23.27
C ASN A 187 3.10 5.35 -22.01
N ASP A 188 2.91 4.68 -20.87
CA ASP A 188 3.53 5.03 -19.57
C ASP A 188 4.74 4.15 -19.19
N THR A 189 5.22 3.24 -20.05
CA THR A 189 6.46 2.48 -19.76
C THR A 189 7.68 3.41 -19.78
N PRO A 190 8.43 3.58 -18.67
CA PRO A 190 9.56 4.50 -18.64
C PRO A 190 10.70 4.02 -19.55
N GLU A 191 11.14 4.88 -20.47
CA GLU A 191 12.28 4.59 -21.34
C GLU A 191 13.59 4.54 -20.53
N ASN A 192 14.28 3.39 -20.63
CA ASN A 192 15.58 3.06 -20.04
C ASN A 192 15.65 2.99 -18.49
N GLY A 193 16.26 1.90 -17.99
CA GLY A 193 16.56 1.71 -16.56
C GLY A 193 15.41 1.21 -15.68
N PHE A 194 14.25 0.87 -16.25
CA PHE A 194 13.10 0.35 -15.52
C PHE A 194 13.40 -1.01 -14.85
N SER A 195 13.57 -1.01 -13.53
CA SER A 195 13.59 -2.22 -12.71
C SER A 195 12.19 -2.47 -12.16
N LEU A 196 11.61 -3.65 -12.42
CA LEU A 196 10.32 -4.04 -11.85
C LEU A 196 10.31 -3.97 -10.31
N GLU A 197 11.45 -4.17 -9.63
CA GLU A 197 11.54 -4.01 -8.17
C GLU A 197 11.54 -2.55 -7.70
N HIS A 198 11.87 -1.59 -8.58
CA HIS A 198 12.13 -0.19 -8.22
C HIS A 198 11.39 0.75 -9.19
N LEU A 199 10.07 0.85 -9.02
CA LEU A 199 9.14 1.65 -9.83
C LEU A 199 9.33 3.19 -9.73
N GLY A 200 10.44 3.67 -9.15
CA GLY A 200 10.69 5.09 -8.92
C GLY A 200 9.86 5.69 -7.78
N GLY A 201 9.54 6.98 -7.91
CA GLY A 201 8.84 7.76 -6.89
C GLY A 201 7.33 7.85 -7.12
N TRP A 202 6.55 7.61 -6.07
CA TRP A 202 5.09 7.78 -6.06
C TRP A 202 4.69 9.25 -6.02
N SER A 203 3.83 9.68 -6.94
CA SER A 203 3.20 11.00 -6.90
C SER A 203 1.96 10.99 -6.00
N ASN A 204 1.55 12.12 -5.42
CA ASN A 204 0.32 12.18 -4.63
C ASN A 204 -0.90 11.83 -5.49
N THR A 205 -1.75 10.92 -5.02
CA THR A 205 -2.82 10.24 -5.81
C THR A 205 -2.37 9.50 -7.06
N GLY A 206 -1.06 9.36 -7.29
CA GLY A 206 -0.53 8.45 -8.30
C GLY A 206 -0.78 7.01 -7.88
N TYR A 207 -1.12 6.16 -8.84
CA TYR A 207 -1.46 4.76 -8.57
C TYR A 207 -0.73 3.76 -9.47
N LEU A 208 -0.50 2.57 -8.94
CA LEU A 208 -0.06 1.38 -9.66
C LEU A 208 -1.29 0.51 -9.93
N ASP A 209 -1.54 0.20 -11.20
CA ASP A 209 -2.63 -0.68 -11.64
C ASP A 209 -2.08 -2.05 -11.97
N LEU A 210 -2.61 -3.08 -11.28
CA LEU A 210 -2.19 -4.46 -11.40
C LEU A 210 -3.39 -5.32 -11.77
N GLU A 211 -3.19 -6.25 -12.70
CA GLU A 211 -4.15 -7.29 -13.06
C GLU A 211 -3.60 -8.66 -12.66
N ILE A 212 -4.40 -9.43 -11.94
CA ILE A 212 -4.02 -10.74 -11.39
C ILE A 212 -4.99 -11.79 -11.95
N LYS A 213 -4.43 -12.84 -12.55
CA LYS A 213 -5.17 -13.92 -13.23
C LYS A 213 -4.77 -15.27 -12.66
N SER A 214 -5.73 -16.18 -12.51
CA SER A 214 -5.40 -17.58 -12.26
C SER A 214 -4.82 -18.20 -13.54
N THR A 215 -3.77 -19.00 -13.40
CA THR A 215 -3.20 -19.77 -14.52
C THR A 215 -3.77 -21.19 -14.61
N ALA A 216 -4.68 -21.58 -13.70
CA ALA A 216 -5.18 -22.95 -13.58
C ALA A 216 -6.16 -23.40 -14.68
N ALA A 217 -6.49 -22.53 -15.64
CA ALA A 217 -7.54 -22.78 -16.63
C ALA A 217 -7.06 -23.13 -18.05
N ASN A 218 -5.74 -23.16 -18.33
CA ASN A 218 -5.20 -23.27 -19.70
C ASN A 218 -4.30 -24.49 -19.98
N GLU A 219 -4.31 -25.51 -19.11
CA GLU A 219 -3.69 -26.81 -19.37
C GLU A 219 -4.73 -27.93 -19.47
N ILE A 220 -5.56 -27.89 -20.52
CA ILE A 220 -6.24 -29.09 -21.03
C ILE A 220 -5.45 -29.58 -22.25
N LEU A 221 -4.42 -30.38 -22.01
CA LEU A 221 -3.88 -31.25 -23.06
C LEU A 221 -4.83 -32.46 -23.26
N PRO A 222 -4.97 -32.97 -24.49
CA PRO A 222 -5.94 -34.01 -24.80
C PRO A 222 -5.63 -35.33 -24.09
N THR A 223 -6.68 -35.98 -23.59
CA THR A 223 -6.63 -37.23 -22.84
C THR A 223 -5.92 -38.36 -23.57
N ALA A 224 -4.77 -38.80 -23.06
CA ALA A 224 -4.18 -40.10 -23.38
C ALA A 224 -4.75 -41.18 -22.46
N LYS A 225 -5.23 -42.29 -23.05
CA LYS A 225 -5.81 -43.43 -22.32
C LYS A 225 -4.73 -44.15 -21.51
N MET A 226 -5.00 -44.45 -20.24
CA MET A 226 -4.36 -45.58 -19.54
C MET A 226 -5.40 -46.42 -18.79
N THR A 227 -5.08 -47.71 -18.65
CA THR A 227 -6.01 -48.80 -18.32
C THR A 227 -6.11 -49.13 -16.82
N LYS A 228 -7.25 -49.73 -16.46
CA LYS A 228 -7.52 -50.60 -15.27
C LYS A 228 -6.31 -51.47 -14.84
N LEU A 229 -6.14 -51.98 -13.61
CA LEU A 229 -7.01 -52.48 -12.50
C LEU A 229 -6.09 -52.67 -11.23
N PRO A 230 -6.45 -53.29 -10.07
CA PRO A 230 -7.69 -53.41 -9.28
C PRO A 230 -7.61 -52.86 -7.82
N GLU A 231 -8.75 -52.85 -7.11
CA GLU A 231 -8.84 -52.73 -5.63
C GLU A 231 -8.52 -54.05 -4.88
N PRO A 232 -8.31 -53.98 -3.55
CA PRO A 232 -8.87 -54.97 -2.63
C PRO A 232 -9.74 -54.36 -1.51
N ALA A 233 -10.56 -55.21 -0.87
CA ALA A 233 -11.73 -54.84 -0.08
C ALA A 233 -11.53 -54.70 1.45
N ALA A 234 -12.63 -54.34 2.15
CA ALA A 234 -12.79 -54.26 3.61
C ALA A 234 -12.61 -55.63 4.33
N ALA A 235 -12.62 -55.79 5.67
CA ALA A 235 -13.01 -54.94 6.81
C ALA A 235 -12.15 -55.31 8.07
N SER A 236 -12.18 -54.61 9.21
CA SER A 236 -13.16 -54.85 10.30
C SER A 236 -12.80 -54.08 11.61
N LYS A 237 -13.75 -53.98 12.55
CA LYS A 237 -13.68 -53.49 13.96
C LYS A 237 -13.88 -54.70 14.92
N PRO A 238 -13.56 -54.69 16.26
CA PRO A 238 -13.92 -53.71 17.32
C PRO A 238 -12.66 -53.22 18.12
N SER A 239 -12.64 -52.74 19.38
CA SER A 239 -13.62 -52.64 20.51
C SER A 239 -13.39 -51.44 21.46
N GLU A 240 -14.09 -51.44 22.60
CA GLU A 240 -13.90 -50.65 23.83
C GLU A 240 -12.70 -51.21 24.66
N ASP A 241 -12.19 -50.66 25.78
CA ASP A 241 -12.85 -49.91 26.88
C ASP A 241 -11.86 -49.21 27.85
N THR A 242 -12.39 -48.40 28.78
CA THR A 242 -11.86 -47.92 30.09
C THR A 242 -10.95 -46.69 30.20
N SER A 243 -11.08 -46.06 31.37
CA SER A 243 -10.56 -44.77 31.82
C SER A 243 -9.30 -44.86 32.67
N ASP A 244 -8.50 -43.79 32.72
CA ASP A 244 -8.04 -43.31 34.04
C ASP A 244 -7.65 -41.81 34.06
N LEU A 245 -7.67 -41.22 35.26
CA LEU A 245 -7.36 -39.81 35.52
C LEU A 245 -5.94 -39.62 36.10
N LEU A 246 -5.50 -38.36 36.16
CA LEU A 246 -4.29 -37.84 36.84
C LEU A 246 -2.96 -38.03 36.10
N GLN A 247 -2.37 -36.92 35.62
CA GLN A 247 -1.35 -36.15 36.38
C GLN A 247 -0.56 -35.23 35.44
N MET A 248 -0.54 -33.92 35.71
CA MET A 248 0.18 -32.91 34.92
C MET A 248 1.67 -32.85 35.27
N PRO A 249 2.57 -32.80 34.28
CA PRO A 249 3.87 -32.13 34.41
C PRO A 249 3.90 -30.87 33.55
N SER A 250 4.13 -29.71 34.19
CA SER A 250 4.31 -28.43 33.50
C SER A 250 5.67 -28.39 32.79
N THR A 251 5.69 -28.55 31.46
CA THR A 251 6.85 -28.24 30.63
C THR A 251 6.88 -26.73 30.31
N PRO A 252 8.04 -26.05 30.41
CA PRO A 252 8.17 -24.68 29.92
C PRO A 252 7.99 -24.67 28.39
N PRO A 253 7.45 -23.59 27.81
CA PRO A 253 7.20 -23.53 26.38
C PRO A 253 8.53 -23.64 25.60
N PRO A 254 8.59 -24.45 24.52
CA PRO A 254 9.81 -24.54 23.72
C PRO A 254 10.09 -23.18 23.08
N THR A 255 11.30 -22.67 23.27
CA THR A 255 11.79 -21.48 22.58
C THR A 255 11.82 -21.76 21.07
N ILE A 256 10.78 -21.32 20.36
CA ILE A 256 10.70 -21.46 18.90
C ILE A 256 11.72 -20.49 18.29
N SER A 257 12.92 -20.99 18.06
CA SER A 257 13.89 -20.40 17.14
C SER A 257 13.34 -20.53 15.72
N ALA A 258 12.39 -19.66 15.38
CA ALA A 258 11.76 -19.60 14.08
C ALA A 258 12.74 -19.00 13.07
N THR A 259 13.43 -19.86 12.32
CA THR A 259 13.96 -19.44 11.02
C THR A 259 12.80 -18.86 10.20
N PRO A 260 12.93 -17.64 9.62
CA PRO A 260 11.80 -17.03 8.93
C PRO A 260 11.34 -17.91 7.76
N ARG A 261 10.16 -18.52 7.89
CA ARG A 261 9.56 -19.31 6.79
C ARG A 261 9.46 -18.39 5.57
N PRO A 262 9.93 -18.82 4.38
CA PRO A 262 9.80 -18.00 3.18
C PRO A 262 8.31 -17.69 2.94
N PRO A 263 7.99 -16.46 2.49
CA PRO A 263 6.60 -16.06 2.26
C PRO A 263 5.90 -17.01 1.28
N PRO A 264 4.60 -17.33 1.49
CA PRO A 264 3.85 -18.19 0.58
C PRO A 264 3.83 -17.60 -0.84
N ARG A 265 4.03 -18.48 -1.82
CA ARG A 265 4.08 -18.15 -3.25
C ARG A 265 2.74 -18.42 -3.93
N LEU A 266 2.37 -17.53 -4.85
CA LEU A 266 1.19 -17.59 -5.72
C LEU A 266 1.59 -18.23 -7.05
N LEU A 267 1.92 -19.53 -7.02
CA LEU A 267 2.43 -20.25 -8.19
C LEU A 267 1.36 -20.52 -9.26
N ASP A 268 0.09 -20.52 -8.85
CA ASP A 268 -1.12 -20.71 -9.66
C ASP A 268 -1.67 -19.40 -10.25
N MET A 269 -0.89 -18.30 -10.19
CA MET A 269 -1.32 -16.97 -10.64
C MET A 269 -0.26 -16.26 -11.49
N SER A 270 -0.73 -15.38 -12.38
CA SER A 270 0.10 -14.42 -13.12
C SER A 270 -0.26 -12.98 -12.76
N LEU A 271 0.71 -12.09 -12.95
CA LEU A 271 0.65 -10.66 -12.62
C LEU A 271 0.99 -9.83 -13.85
N VAL A 272 0.11 -8.91 -14.22
CA VAL A 272 0.34 -7.92 -15.27
C VAL A 272 0.34 -6.53 -14.64
N VAL A 273 1.46 -5.82 -14.76
CA VAL A 273 1.55 -4.40 -14.42
C VAL A 273 0.95 -3.60 -15.57
N ARG A 274 -0.18 -2.93 -15.32
CA ARG A 274 -0.94 -2.19 -16.33
C ARG A 274 -0.50 -0.74 -16.49
N ALA A 275 -0.25 -0.06 -15.37
CA ALA A 275 0.24 1.31 -15.35
C ALA A 275 1.03 1.58 -14.07
N VAL A 276 2.12 2.34 -14.17
CA VAL A 276 3.02 2.63 -13.04
C VAL A 276 2.94 4.11 -12.68
N ASN A 277 2.49 4.42 -11.46
CA ASN A 277 2.33 5.80 -10.98
C ASN A 277 1.49 6.68 -11.95
N SER A 278 0.37 6.12 -12.44
CA SER A 278 -0.53 6.82 -13.37
C SER A 278 -1.14 8.07 -12.72
N LYS A 279 -1.31 9.11 -13.53
CA LYS A 279 -1.69 10.47 -13.13
C LYS A 279 -2.68 11.12 -14.11
N GLU A 280 -3.34 10.34 -14.95
CA GLU A 280 -4.27 10.85 -15.99
C GLU A 280 -5.33 11.79 -15.39
N HIS A 281 -5.85 11.46 -14.21
CA HIS A 281 -6.81 12.27 -13.45
C HIS A 281 -6.30 13.66 -13.03
N LEU A 282 -4.98 13.86 -13.00
CA LEU A 282 -4.33 15.14 -12.66
C LEU A 282 -4.10 16.04 -13.87
N VAL A 283 -4.37 15.58 -15.09
CA VAL A 283 -4.22 16.40 -16.30
C VAL A 283 -5.10 17.64 -16.20
N GLY A 284 -4.47 18.80 -16.40
CA GLY A 284 -5.12 20.12 -16.27
C GLY A 284 -5.39 20.59 -14.84
N LEU A 285 -5.12 19.79 -13.80
CA LEU A 285 -5.30 20.21 -12.41
C LEU A 285 -4.22 21.24 -12.00
N LYS A 286 -4.64 22.47 -11.76
CA LYS A 286 -3.75 23.56 -11.29
C LYS A 286 -3.87 23.75 -9.78
N LYS A 287 -2.76 24.10 -9.12
CA LYS A 287 -2.80 24.60 -7.73
C LYS A 287 -3.53 25.95 -7.70
N THR A 288 -4.52 26.07 -6.83
CA THR A 288 -5.21 27.34 -6.56
C THR A 288 -4.24 28.32 -5.89
N ARG A 289 -4.05 29.49 -6.48
CA ARG A 289 -3.22 30.57 -5.90
C ARG A 289 -3.90 31.15 -4.65
N GLY A 290 -3.12 31.42 -3.60
CA GLY A 290 -3.60 32.11 -2.39
C GLY A 290 -4.48 31.29 -1.44
N GLY A 291 -4.38 29.96 -1.47
CA GLY A 291 -5.02 29.09 -0.46
C GLY A 291 -4.07 28.75 0.69
N ILE A 292 -4.61 28.25 1.80
CA ILE A 292 -3.94 27.92 3.09
C ILE A 292 -2.83 26.83 2.97
N GLY A 293 -2.43 26.45 1.76
CA GLY A 293 -1.28 25.59 1.47
C GLY A 293 -0.01 26.33 1.01
N SER A 294 -0.05 27.63 0.68
CA SER A 294 1.15 28.39 0.30
C SER A 294 1.83 29.07 1.51
N LEU A 295 2.51 28.29 2.36
CA LEU A 295 3.23 28.74 3.57
C LEU A 295 2.32 29.28 4.69
N GLN A 296 2.81 29.26 5.94
CA GLN A 296 2.11 29.87 7.09
C GLN A 296 2.05 31.40 7.01
N HIS A 297 2.95 32.02 6.25
CA HIS A 297 2.92 33.44 5.93
C HIS A 297 3.14 33.63 4.41
N ASP A 298 2.05 33.74 3.68
CA ASP A 298 2.04 34.24 2.31
C ASP A 298 1.82 35.75 2.35
N SER A 299 2.86 36.55 2.14
CA SER A 299 2.73 38.02 2.11
C SER A 299 1.90 38.53 0.93
N SER A 300 1.55 37.66 -0.04
CA SER A 300 0.60 37.96 -1.11
C SER A 300 -0.86 37.59 -0.79
N GLN A 301 -1.11 36.86 0.31
CA GLN A 301 -2.48 36.57 0.75
C GLN A 301 -3.13 37.83 1.33
N LYS A 302 -4.15 38.29 0.62
CA LYS A 302 -5.04 39.36 1.03
C LYS A 302 -5.90 38.90 2.22
N THR A 303 -5.82 39.60 3.35
CA THR A 303 -6.69 39.31 4.51
C THR A 303 -8.16 39.48 4.14
N VAL A 304 -9.04 38.80 4.86
CA VAL A 304 -10.50 38.88 4.66
C VAL A 304 -10.99 40.33 4.71
N ASP A 305 -10.42 41.16 5.59
CA ASP A 305 -10.74 42.59 5.73
C ASP A 305 -10.50 43.39 4.45
N SER A 306 -9.55 42.97 3.62
CA SER A 306 -9.24 43.65 2.35
C SER A 306 -10.32 43.43 1.27
N PHE A 307 -11.15 42.38 1.39
CA PHE A 307 -12.34 42.19 0.57
C PHE A 307 -13.52 43.05 1.04
N PHE A 308 -13.57 43.40 2.32
CA PHE A 308 -14.62 44.23 2.93
C PHE A 308 -14.31 45.73 2.95
N LYS A 309 -13.11 46.16 2.54
CA LYS A 309 -12.82 47.58 2.28
C LYS A 309 -13.68 48.07 1.11
N LYS A 310 -14.81 48.72 1.45
CA LYS A 310 -15.68 49.44 0.50
C LYS A 310 -14.82 50.18 -0.53
N ARG A 311 -15.13 49.99 -1.81
CA ARG A 311 -14.76 50.98 -2.83
C ARG A 311 -15.31 52.32 -2.37
N ARG A 312 -14.43 53.30 -2.15
CA ARG A 312 -14.86 54.71 -2.18
C ARG A 312 -15.37 54.95 -3.59
N THR A 313 -16.66 55.29 -3.68
CA THR A 313 -17.22 55.94 -4.86
C THR A 313 -16.70 57.35 -4.88
N GLU A 314 -15.85 57.63 -5.86
CA GLU A 314 -15.63 58.94 -6.45
C GLU A 314 -16.24 58.90 -7.86
#